data_AF-A0A1G0X356-F1
#
_entry.id   AF-A0A1G0X356-F1
#
_cell.length_a   1.000
_cell.length_b   1.000
_cell.length_c   1.000
_cell.angle_alpha   90.00
_cell.angle_beta   90.00
_cell.angle_gamma   90.00
#
_symmetry.space_group_name_H-M   'P 1'
#
loop_
_entity.id
_entity.type
_entity.pdbx_description
1 polymer ?
#
loop_
_entity_poly.entity_id
_entity_poly.type
_entity_poly.pdbx_seq_one_letter_code
_entity_poly.pdbx_strand_id
1 'polypeptide(L)'
;MTQQKSKVAVSSLHQTLIYFLLVSLSMLIYSLGYADENDVEDTDTKNDATYPTGCLDKGYKFKLKTVNLMPGENTQTMYFFYNVRNEPISLYQMLKEDSTRSLYLNHTIEPHQWSVLAISEPKMRFICTIPSKEDDYGSIVDCASSLKVCQNVDVRFGLNNKGNFWLHGSNTKNGALRQVVNYGIIP
;
A
#
# COMPACT_ATOMS: atom_id res chain seq x y z
N MET A 1 53.09 64.28 2.01
CA MET A 1 51.78 63.62 2.23
C MET A 1 51.39 62.82 0.98
N THR A 2 51.99 61.66 0.72
CA THR A 2 51.72 60.95 -0.56
C THR A 2 51.83 59.42 -0.50
N GLN A 3 51.99 58.81 0.69
CA GLN A 3 52.14 57.35 0.83
C GLN A 3 50.90 56.63 1.41
N GLN A 4 49.87 57.34 1.87
CA GLN A 4 48.69 56.70 2.50
C GLN A 4 47.62 56.23 1.48
N LYS A 5 47.54 56.86 0.29
CA LYS A 5 46.47 56.59 -0.69
C LYS A 5 46.66 55.28 -1.47
N SER A 6 47.90 54.76 -1.59
CA SER A 6 48.18 53.56 -2.38
C SER A 6 47.80 52.25 -1.68
N LYS A 7 47.99 52.15 -0.35
CA LYS A 7 47.66 50.92 0.41
C LYS A 7 46.17 50.59 0.44
N VAL A 8 45.32 51.62 0.47
CA VAL A 8 43.86 51.45 0.54
C VAL A 8 43.29 50.93 -0.80
N ALA A 9 43.84 51.40 -1.92
CA ALA A 9 43.41 50.95 -3.24
C ALA A 9 43.78 49.47 -3.53
N VAL A 10 44.97 49.03 -3.09
CA VAL A 10 45.43 47.64 -3.28
C VAL A 10 44.59 46.65 -2.47
N SER A 11 44.20 47.03 -1.24
CA SER A 11 43.31 46.23 -0.39
C SER A 11 41.90 46.08 -0.99
N SER A 12 41.35 47.14 -1.57
CA SER A 12 40.03 47.11 -2.20
C SER A 12 40.01 46.25 -3.46
N LEU A 13 41.06 46.31 -4.30
CA LEU A 13 41.18 45.47 -5.50
C LEU A 13 41.32 43.98 -5.18
N HIS A 14 42.07 43.64 -4.12
CA HIS A 14 42.20 42.24 -3.68
C HIS A 14 40.87 41.69 -3.15
N GLN A 15 40.13 42.49 -2.38
CA GLN A 15 38.81 42.10 -1.87
C GLN A 15 37.85 41.79 -3.03
N THR A 16 37.80 42.65 -4.06
CA THR A 16 36.91 42.46 -5.21
C THR A 16 37.30 41.26 -6.08
N LEU A 17 38.61 40.97 -6.21
CA LEU A 17 39.07 39.79 -6.95
C LEU A 17 38.69 38.48 -6.24
N ILE A 18 38.78 38.45 -4.90
CA ILE A 18 38.42 37.28 -4.09
C ILE A 18 36.91 37.01 -4.20
N TYR A 19 36.06 38.04 -4.14
CA TYR A 19 34.62 37.88 -4.34
C TYR A 19 34.28 37.37 -5.74
N PHE A 20 34.95 37.87 -6.79
CA PHE A 20 34.74 37.37 -8.16
C PHE A 20 35.14 35.91 -8.33
N LEU A 21 36.27 35.50 -7.74
CA LEU A 21 36.73 34.11 -7.77
C LEU A 21 35.75 33.18 -7.03
N LEU A 22 35.24 33.57 -5.87
CA LEU A 22 34.27 32.78 -5.10
C LEU A 22 32.93 32.61 -5.82
N VAL A 23 32.43 33.65 -6.49
CA VAL A 23 31.18 33.58 -7.28
C VAL A 23 31.35 32.76 -8.55
N SER A 24 32.53 32.82 -9.20
CA SER A 24 32.80 31.97 -10.37
C SER A 24 32.94 30.49 -10.00
N LEU A 25 33.47 30.18 -8.81
CA LEU A 25 33.63 28.81 -8.32
C LEU A 25 32.28 28.19 -7.93
N SER A 26 31.32 28.97 -7.41
CA SER A 26 29.97 28.46 -7.12
C SER A 26 29.16 28.15 -8.37
N MET A 27 29.33 28.91 -9.46
CA MET A 27 28.67 28.65 -10.75
C MET A 27 29.15 27.36 -11.45
N LEU A 28 30.40 26.94 -11.23
CA LEU A 28 30.94 25.69 -11.80
C LEU A 28 30.44 24.43 -11.06
N ILE A 29 30.03 24.56 -9.79
CA ILE A 29 29.51 23.43 -9.00
C ILE A 29 28.06 23.09 -9.39
N TYR A 30 27.30 24.04 -9.93
CA TYR A 30 25.93 23.78 -10.41
C TYR A 30 25.85 23.06 -11.77
N SER A 31 26.97 22.87 -12.48
CA SER A 31 26.99 22.24 -13.81
C SER A 31 27.61 20.83 -13.83
N LEU A 32 28.08 20.31 -12.68
CA LEU A 32 28.63 18.97 -12.53
C LEU A 32 27.79 18.18 -11.52
N GLY A 33 26.57 17.79 -11.91
CA GLY A 33 25.69 17.05 -11.00
C GLY A 33 24.33 16.65 -11.55
N TYR A 34 24.20 16.39 -12.85
CA TYR A 34 23.11 15.57 -13.38
C TYR A 34 23.75 14.50 -14.27
N ALA A 35 24.36 13.51 -13.62
CA ALA A 35 24.48 12.21 -14.23
C ALA A 35 23.07 11.62 -14.20
N ASP A 36 22.42 11.66 -15.36
CA ASP A 36 21.18 10.97 -15.66
C ASP A 36 21.45 9.46 -15.49
N GLU A 37 21.15 8.97 -14.28
CA GLU A 37 21.24 7.56 -13.95
C GLU A 37 20.04 6.89 -14.61
N ASN A 38 20.30 6.36 -15.80
CA ASN A 38 19.57 5.31 -16.50
C ASN A 38 18.08 5.26 -16.15
N ASP A 39 17.23 5.71 -17.08
CA ASP A 39 15.88 5.19 -17.23
C ASP A 39 15.95 3.66 -17.35
N VAL A 40 15.92 2.99 -16.19
CA VAL A 40 15.44 1.63 -16.09
C VAL A 40 13.98 1.74 -16.45
N GLU A 41 13.70 1.47 -17.72
CA GLU A 41 12.38 1.21 -18.24
C GLU A 41 11.79 0.06 -17.42
N ASP A 42 11.12 0.41 -16.32
CA ASP A 42 10.45 -0.49 -15.39
C ASP A 42 9.20 -1.04 -16.08
N THR A 43 9.44 -1.90 -17.06
CA THR A 43 8.44 -2.58 -17.89
C THR A 43 7.66 -3.65 -17.12
N ASP A 44 7.80 -3.71 -15.78
CA ASP A 44 7.08 -4.65 -14.91
C ASP A 44 6.27 -3.98 -13.78
N THR A 45 6.12 -2.65 -13.75
CA THR A 45 5.04 -1.99 -12.97
C THR A 45 3.70 -2.12 -13.69
N LYS A 46 3.31 -3.37 -13.96
CA LYS A 46 2.05 -3.77 -14.57
C LYS A 46 0.91 -3.62 -13.57
N ASN A 47 0.57 -2.38 -13.24
CA ASN A 47 -0.55 -1.93 -12.40
C ASN A 47 -1.05 -3.02 -11.43
N ASP A 48 -0.29 -3.21 -10.34
CA ASP A 48 -0.56 -4.27 -9.37
C ASP A 48 -1.93 -4.13 -8.72
N ALA A 49 -2.57 -2.97 -8.79
CA ALA A 49 -3.95 -2.72 -8.35
C ALA A 49 -5.05 -3.32 -9.26
N THR A 50 -4.67 -3.97 -10.36
CA THR A 50 -5.63 -4.67 -11.24
C THR A 50 -6.10 -5.97 -10.58
N TYR A 51 -7.39 -6.29 -10.72
CA TYR A 51 -7.93 -7.53 -10.15
C TYR A 51 -7.15 -8.76 -10.62
N PRO A 52 -6.87 -9.73 -9.72
CA PRO A 52 -6.33 -11.02 -10.11
C PRO A 52 -7.25 -11.74 -11.10
N THR A 53 -6.68 -12.62 -11.92
CA THR A 53 -7.45 -13.43 -12.87
C THR A 53 -8.57 -14.20 -12.16
N GLY A 54 -9.77 -14.21 -12.75
CA GLY A 54 -10.96 -14.88 -12.18
C GLY A 54 -11.65 -14.11 -11.05
N CYS A 55 -11.09 -12.97 -10.62
CA CYS A 55 -11.70 -12.15 -9.58
C CYS A 55 -12.67 -11.14 -10.18
N LEU A 56 -13.88 -11.08 -9.62
CA LEU A 56 -14.98 -10.27 -10.11
C LEU A 56 -15.36 -9.20 -9.10
N ASP A 57 -15.67 -8.00 -9.59
CA ASP A 57 -16.10 -6.87 -8.77
C ASP A 57 -17.56 -7.02 -8.28
N LYS A 58 -17.79 -8.01 -7.41
CA LYS A 58 -19.10 -8.39 -6.89
C LYS A 58 -18.97 -9.05 -5.52
N GLY A 59 -20.10 -9.36 -4.89
CA GLY A 59 -20.12 -10.08 -3.60
C GLY A 59 -19.72 -9.24 -2.39
N TYR A 60 -19.58 -7.93 -2.54
CA TYR A 60 -19.32 -7.04 -1.42
C TYR A 60 -20.04 -5.70 -1.60
N LYS A 61 -20.21 -4.95 -0.50
CA LYS A 61 -20.70 -3.56 -0.50
C LYS A 61 -19.99 -2.75 0.57
N PHE A 62 -19.55 -1.56 0.21
CA PHE A 62 -19.15 -0.56 1.19
C PHE A 62 -20.38 0.13 1.79
N LYS A 63 -20.38 0.35 3.11
CA LYS A 63 -21.44 1.08 3.82
C LYS A 63 -20.90 1.63 5.13
N LEU A 64 -21.14 2.92 5.43
CA LEU A 64 -20.79 3.53 6.72
C LEU A 64 -19.32 3.27 7.13
N LYS A 65 -18.36 3.52 6.23
CA LYS A 65 -16.92 3.23 6.43
C LYS A 65 -16.53 1.76 6.60
N THR A 66 -17.46 0.82 6.41
CA THR A 66 -17.21 -0.62 6.50
C THR A 66 -17.25 -1.28 5.13
N VAL A 67 -16.63 -2.45 5.00
CA VAL A 67 -16.85 -3.38 3.89
C VAL A 67 -17.68 -4.57 4.36
N ASN A 68 -18.74 -4.88 3.63
CA ASN A 68 -19.65 -6.00 3.90
C ASN A 68 -19.50 -7.04 2.79
N LEU A 69 -19.02 -8.23 3.14
CA LEU A 69 -18.92 -9.38 2.24
C LEU A 69 -20.23 -10.17 2.26
N MET A 70 -20.70 -10.54 1.08
CA MET A 70 -21.97 -11.23 0.83
C MET A 70 -21.76 -12.25 -0.30
N PRO A 71 -21.28 -13.48 0.03
CA PRO A 71 -20.98 -14.53 -0.95
C PRO A 71 -22.14 -14.95 -1.86
N GLY A 72 -23.38 -14.63 -1.48
CA GLY A 72 -24.58 -15.11 -2.15
C GLY A 72 -24.86 -16.56 -1.75
N GLU A 73 -25.17 -17.40 -2.73
CA GLU A 73 -25.49 -18.82 -2.53
C GLU A 73 -24.26 -19.72 -2.44
N ASN A 74 -23.06 -19.16 -2.62
CA ASN A 74 -21.82 -19.91 -2.58
C ASN A 74 -21.50 -20.35 -1.14
N THR A 75 -21.31 -21.66 -0.94
CA THR A 75 -21.01 -22.25 0.38
C THR A 75 -19.59 -21.96 0.87
N GLN A 76 -18.69 -21.62 -0.05
CA GLN A 76 -17.32 -21.21 0.22
C GLN A 76 -16.91 -20.23 -0.88
N THR A 77 -16.23 -19.14 -0.51
CA THR A 77 -15.85 -18.08 -1.44
C THR A 77 -14.52 -17.50 -1.06
N MET A 78 -13.81 -16.98 -2.05
CA MET A 78 -12.57 -16.25 -1.85
C MET A 78 -12.75 -14.77 -2.20
N TYR A 79 -12.16 -13.91 -1.38
CA TYR A 79 -12.08 -12.48 -1.61
C TYR A 79 -10.63 -12.04 -1.65
N PHE A 80 -10.32 -11.16 -2.58
CA PHE A 80 -9.06 -10.46 -2.66
C PHE A 80 -9.26 -9.02 -2.23
N PHE A 81 -8.39 -8.54 -1.36
CA PHE A 81 -8.37 -7.18 -0.85
C PHE A 81 -7.07 -6.53 -1.26
N TYR A 82 -7.14 -5.36 -1.88
CA TYR A 82 -5.98 -4.55 -2.21
C TYR A 82 -6.02 -3.24 -1.45
N ASN A 83 -4.93 -2.93 -0.75
CA ASN A 83 -4.76 -1.64 -0.12
C ASN A 83 -4.34 -0.60 -1.16
N VAL A 84 -5.20 0.39 -1.42
CA VAL A 84 -4.87 1.49 -2.36
C VAL A 84 -4.04 2.60 -1.71
N ARG A 85 -3.82 2.54 -0.39
CA ARG A 85 -3.12 3.57 0.37
C ARG A 85 -1.62 3.36 0.34
N ASN A 86 -0.89 4.44 0.64
CA ASN A 86 0.57 4.44 0.85
C ASN A 86 0.98 4.03 2.27
N GLU A 87 0.02 3.63 3.11
CA GLU A 87 0.21 3.25 4.51
C GLU A 87 -0.54 1.94 4.79
N PRO A 88 -0.14 1.13 5.79
CA PRO A 88 -0.85 -0.10 6.13
C PRO A 88 -2.31 0.18 6.52
N ILE A 89 -3.21 -0.73 6.15
CA ILE A 89 -4.61 -0.69 6.53
C ILE A 89 -4.98 -1.92 7.34
N SER A 90 -5.58 -1.74 8.50
CA SER A 90 -6.04 -2.82 9.36
C SER A 90 -7.54 -3.03 9.18
N LEU A 91 -7.92 -4.28 8.99
CA LEU A 91 -9.28 -4.79 8.91
C LEU A 91 -9.65 -5.43 10.25
N TYR A 92 -10.61 -4.85 10.95
CA TYR A 92 -11.16 -5.43 12.18
C TYR A 92 -12.54 -6.01 11.93
N GLN A 93 -12.71 -7.30 12.25
CA GLN A 93 -13.97 -8.00 12.00
C GLN A 93 -15.05 -7.51 12.96
N MET A 94 -16.19 -7.12 12.41
CA MET A 94 -17.38 -6.77 13.18
C MET A 94 -18.26 -8.00 13.39
N LEU A 95 -18.10 -8.62 14.55
CA LEU A 95 -18.94 -9.73 15.02
C LEU A 95 -20.38 -9.28 15.29
N LYS A 96 -21.33 -10.23 15.29
CA LYS A 96 -22.68 -10.01 15.84
C LYS A 96 -22.65 -10.40 17.32
N GLU A 97 -23.50 -9.79 18.15
CA GLU A 97 -23.56 -10.07 19.59
C GLU A 97 -23.73 -11.57 19.93
N ASP A 98 -24.36 -12.34 19.05
CA ASP A 98 -24.57 -13.78 19.24
C ASP A 98 -23.39 -14.67 18.78
N SER A 99 -22.35 -14.12 18.13
CA SER A 99 -21.26 -14.91 17.54
C SER A 99 -20.12 -15.20 18.51
N THR A 100 -20.45 -15.57 19.75
CA THR A 100 -19.51 -15.87 20.85
C THR A 100 -18.54 -17.03 20.55
N ARG A 101 -18.73 -17.75 19.45
CA ARG A 101 -17.89 -18.88 19.02
C ARG A 101 -17.06 -18.62 17.76
N SER A 102 -17.12 -17.42 17.18
CA SER A 102 -16.36 -17.08 15.96
C SER A 102 -14.99 -16.49 16.33
N LEU A 103 -13.92 -17.03 15.75
CA LEU A 103 -12.58 -16.44 15.84
C LEU A 103 -12.56 -15.10 15.10
N TYR A 104 -11.93 -14.09 15.70
CA TYR A 104 -11.71 -12.80 15.05
C TYR A 104 -10.72 -12.94 13.89
N LEU A 105 -11.13 -12.53 12.70
CA LEU A 105 -10.33 -12.56 11.47
C LEU A 105 -9.69 -11.21 11.18
N ASN A 106 -9.14 -10.57 12.21
CA ASN A 106 -8.46 -9.27 12.04
C ASN A 106 -7.20 -9.46 11.18
N HIS A 107 -6.89 -8.46 10.34
CA HIS A 107 -5.78 -8.55 9.41
C HIS A 107 -5.24 -7.17 9.03
N THR A 108 -3.95 -7.06 8.74
CA THR A 108 -3.34 -5.83 8.24
C THR A 108 -2.82 -6.06 6.83
N ILE A 109 -3.18 -5.15 5.93
CA ILE A 109 -2.74 -5.14 4.54
C ILE A 109 -1.73 -4.02 4.35
N GLU A 110 -0.51 -4.37 3.95
CA GLU A 110 0.58 -3.42 3.69
C GLU A 110 0.27 -2.50 2.51
N PRO A 111 0.95 -1.35 2.38
CA PRO A 111 0.75 -0.41 1.28
C PRO A 111 0.85 -1.10 -0.08
N HIS A 112 -0.11 -0.83 -0.97
CA HIS A 112 -0.13 -1.36 -2.35
C HIS A 112 0.01 -2.88 -2.46
N GLN A 113 -0.50 -3.61 -1.47
CA GLN A 113 -0.46 -5.07 -1.46
C GLN A 113 -1.85 -5.69 -1.43
N TRP A 114 -1.90 -6.92 -1.91
CA TRP A 114 -3.05 -7.81 -1.89
C TRP A 114 -3.03 -8.71 -0.66
N SER A 115 -4.21 -9.03 -0.15
CA SER A 115 -4.44 -10.11 0.79
C SER A 115 -5.65 -10.94 0.36
N VAL A 116 -5.68 -12.20 0.79
CA VAL A 116 -6.66 -13.19 0.35
C VAL A 116 -7.39 -13.78 1.55
N LEU A 117 -8.71 -13.67 1.53
CA LEU A 117 -9.59 -14.20 2.56
C LEU A 117 -10.49 -15.28 1.96
N ALA A 118 -10.48 -16.47 2.55
CA ALA A 118 -11.50 -17.49 2.31
C ALA A 118 -12.59 -17.37 3.38
N ILE A 119 -13.86 -17.43 2.98
CA ILE A 119 -15.00 -17.47 3.89
C ILE A 119 -16.04 -18.53 3.51
N SER A 120 -16.63 -19.15 4.53
CA SER A 120 -17.85 -19.97 4.47
C SER A 120 -19.06 -19.26 5.11
N GLU A 121 -18.86 -18.12 5.76
CA GLU A 121 -19.97 -17.37 6.37
C GLU A 121 -20.85 -16.68 5.33
N PRO A 122 -22.19 -16.65 5.52
CA PRO A 122 -23.11 -15.99 4.59
C PRO A 122 -22.96 -14.46 4.58
N LYS A 123 -22.36 -13.89 5.63
CA LYS A 123 -22.08 -12.46 5.72
C LYS A 123 -20.90 -12.20 6.65
N MET A 124 -19.97 -11.37 6.21
CA MET A 124 -18.85 -10.90 7.04
C MET A 124 -18.69 -9.40 6.88
N ARG A 125 -18.22 -8.71 7.93
CA ARG A 125 -18.08 -7.26 7.92
C ARG A 125 -16.76 -6.86 8.55
N PHE A 126 -16.09 -5.88 7.96
CA PHE A 126 -14.88 -5.30 8.49
C PHE A 126 -14.99 -3.79 8.55
N ILE A 127 -14.43 -3.22 9.62
CA ILE A 127 -14.08 -1.81 9.69
C ILE A 127 -12.61 -1.63 9.34
N CYS A 128 -12.28 -0.53 8.69
CA CYS A 128 -10.92 -0.20 8.27
C CYS A 128 -10.31 0.84 9.21
N THR A 129 -9.07 0.63 9.63
CA THR A 129 -8.29 1.62 10.36
C THR A 129 -6.89 1.77 9.78
N ILE A 130 -6.23 2.89 10.10
CA ILE A 130 -4.82 3.13 9.82
C ILE A 130 -4.07 3.34 11.13
N PRO A 131 -2.75 3.05 11.19
CA PRO A 131 -1.95 3.29 12.38
C PRO A 131 -2.12 4.73 12.91
N SER A 132 -2.35 4.87 14.22
CA SER A 132 -2.42 6.15 14.90
C SER A 132 -1.54 6.11 16.14
N LYS A 133 -1.01 7.27 16.55
CA LYS A 133 -0.26 7.40 17.80
C LYS A 133 -1.16 7.53 19.02
N GLU A 134 -2.44 7.85 18.80
CA GLU A 134 -3.41 8.19 19.85
C GLU A 134 -4.29 6.99 20.24
N ASP A 135 -4.38 5.97 19.39
CA ASP A 135 -5.25 4.81 19.56
C ASP A 135 -4.52 3.52 19.11
N ASP A 136 -4.49 2.52 20.00
CA ASP A 136 -3.89 1.21 19.76
C ASP A 136 -4.58 0.44 18.60
N TYR A 137 -5.85 0.73 18.32
CA TYR A 137 -6.60 0.16 17.19
C TYR A 137 -6.50 1.00 15.92
N GLY A 138 -5.81 2.14 16.00
CA GLY A 138 -5.66 3.08 14.89
C GLY A 138 -6.90 3.94 14.65
N SER A 139 -6.81 4.85 13.70
CA SER A 139 -7.91 5.75 13.34
C SER A 139 -8.80 5.14 12.27
N ILE A 140 -10.12 5.19 12.47
CA ILE A 140 -11.10 4.67 11.51
C ILE A 140 -11.09 5.48 10.21
N VAL A 141 -10.92 4.77 9.09
CA VAL A 141 -10.96 5.33 7.73
C VAL A 141 -12.09 4.71 6.92
N ASP A 142 -12.48 5.35 5.81
CA ASP A 142 -13.48 4.79 4.93
C ASP A 142 -12.89 3.67 4.07
N CYS A 143 -13.35 2.43 4.31
CA CYS A 143 -13.00 1.27 3.50
C CYS A 143 -13.22 1.49 1.99
N ALA A 144 -14.25 2.23 1.58
CA ALA A 144 -14.57 2.45 0.16
C ALA A 144 -13.46 3.19 -0.59
N SER A 145 -12.81 4.13 0.10
CA SER A 145 -11.70 4.93 -0.45
C SER A 145 -10.33 4.29 -0.22
N SER A 146 -10.27 3.24 0.60
CA SER A 146 -9.02 2.67 1.10
C SER A 146 -8.74 1.26 0.58
N LEU A 147 -9.76 0.59 0.04
CA LEU A 147 -9.65 -0.78 -0.46
C LEU A 147 -10.24 -0.93 -1.85
N LYS A 148 -9.59 -1.78 -2.64
CA LYS A 148 -10.23 -2.49 -3.74
C LYS A 148 -10.54 -3.92 -3.29
N VAL A 149 -11.73 -4.41 -3.61
CA VAL A 149 -12.16 -5.75 -3.22
C VAL A 149 -12.74 -6.45 -4.44
N CYS A 150 -12.49 -7.74 -4.57
CA CYS A 150 -13.16 -8.56 -5.57
C CYS A 150 -13.39 -9.98 -5.03
N GLN A 151 -14.38 -10.65 -5.57
CA GLN A 151 -14.78 -12.02 -5.23
C GLN A 151 -14.32 -12.97 -6.35
N ASN A 152 -13.64 -14.05 -5.98
CA ASN A 152 -13.44 -15.20 -6.86
C ASN A 152 -14.41 -16.32 -6.43
N VAL A 153 -15.28 -16.71 -7.36
CA VAL A 153 -16.31 -17.76 -7.16
C VAL A 153 -15.96 -19.07 -7.85
N ASP A 154 -15.02 -19.07 -8.78
CA ASP A 154 -14.66 -20.24 -9.60
C ASP A 154 -13.53 -21.06 -8.96
N VAL A 155 -13.29 -20.84 -7.67
CA VAL A 155 -12.29 -21.54 -6.87
C VAL A 155 -12.82 -22.88 -6.34
N ARG A 156 -12.03 -23.94 -6.50
CA ARG A 156 -12.34 -25.26 -5.93
C ARG A 156 -11.54 -25.49 -4.65
N PHE A 157 -12.27 -25.66 -3.55
CA PHE A 157 -11.70 -25.98 -2.25
C PHE A 157 -11.68 -27.49 -2.03
N GLY A 158 -10.51 -28.03 -1.67
CA GLY A 158 -10.44 -29.36 -1.07
C GLY A 158 -11.24 -29.41 0.24
N LEU A 159 -11.75 -30.59 0.61
CA LEU A 159 -12.60 -30.76 1.80
C LEU A 159 -11.94 -30.24 3.10
N ASN A 160 -10.62 -30.38 3.21
CA ASN A 160 -9.85 -29.95 4.37
C ASN A 160 -9.49 -28.45 4.37
N ASN A 161 -9.77 -27.74 3.27
CA ASN A 161 -9.39 -26.34 3.07
C ASN A 161 -10.59 -25.39 3.16
N LYS A 162 -11.72 -25.85 3.71
CA LYS A 162 -12.94 -25.05 3.90
C LYS A 162 -12.91 -24.31 5.23
N GLY A 163 -13.65 -23.20 5.29
CA GLY A 163 -13.79 -22.38 6.50
C GLY A 163 -13.43 -20.92 6.27
N ASN A 164 -13.21 -20.20 7.37
CA ASN A 164 -12.93 -18.77 7.35
C ASN A 164 -11.49 -18.51 7.79
N PHE A 165 -10.62 -18.03 6.89
CA PHE A 165 -9.22 -17.76 7.19
C PHE A 165 -8.57 -16.87 6.13
N TRP A 166 -7.53 -16.15 6.54
CA TRP A 166 -6.61 -15.46 5.65
C TRP A 166 -5.54 -16.44 5.15
N LEU A 167 -5.26 -16.44 3.84
CA LEU A 167 -4.31 -17.41 3.26
C LEU A 167 -2.84 -17.03 3.53
N HIS A 168 -2.54 -15.77 3.82
CA HIS A 168 -1.26 -15.28 4.35
C HIS A 168 -1.36 -13.77 4.65
N GLY A 169 -0.26 -13.16 5.09
CA GLY A 169 -0.07 -11.70 5.08
C GLY A 169 -0.06 -11.09 3.68
N SER A 170 -0.07 -9.77 3.65
CA SER A 170 0.06 -8.89 2.48
C SER A 170 1.13 -9.32 1.49
N ASN A 171 0.81 -9.29 0.19
CA ASN A 171 1.73 -9.68 -0.87
C ASN A 171 1.46 -8.91 -2.19
N THR A 172 2.35 -9.05 -3.17
CA THR A 172 2.07 -8.70 -4.56
C THR A 172 0.89 -9.50 -5.12
N LYS A 173 0.30 -9.04 -6.23
CA LYS A 173 -0.81 -9.73 -6.93
C LYS A 173 -0.47 -11.18 -7.27
N ASN A 174 0.71 -11.41 -7.86
CA ASN A 174 1.17 -12.74 -8.23
C ASN A 174 1.51 -13.60 -6.99
N GLY A 175 2.03 -12.98 -5.93
CA GLY A 175 2.28 -13.66 -4.66
C GLY A 175 0.99 -14.14 -4.00
N ALA A 176 -0.06 -13.31 -3.99
CA ALA A 176 -1.38 -13.67 -3.50
C ALA A 176 -1.98 -14.86 -4.29
N LEU A 177 -1.90 -14.85 -5.61
CA LEU A 177 -2.34 -15.98 -6.45
C LEU A 177 -1.55 -17.27 -6.18
N ARG A 178 -0.23 -17.17 -6.01
CA ARG A 178 0.61 -18.33 -5.67
C ARG A 178 0.23 -18.94 -4.31
N GLN A 179 -0.13 -18.11 -3.33
CA GLN A 179 -0.57 -18.59 -2.01
C GLN A 179 -1.88 -19.39 -2.08
N VAL A 180 -2.82 -18.98 -2.94
CA VAL A 180 -4.05 -19.75 -3.22
C VAL A 180 -3.72 -21.17 -3.65
N VAL A 181 -2.84 -21.30 -4.65
CA VAL A 181 -2.39 -22.59 -5.17
C VAL A 181 -1.64 -23.39 -4.11
N ASN A 182 -0.73 -22.75 -3.35
CA ASN A 182 0.05 -23.41 -2.31
C ASN A 182 -0.81 -23.94 -1.16
N TYR A 183 -1.93 -23.27 -0.86
CA TYR A 183 -2.91 -23.76 0.11
C TYR A 183 -3.73 -24.95 -0.43
N GLY A 184 -3.56 -25.33 -1.70
CA GLY A 184 -4.31 -26.41 -2.33
C GLY A 184 -5.73 -25.99 -2.72
N ILE A 185 -5.94 -24.70 -3.02
CA ILE A 185 -7.16 -24.19 -3.62
C ILE A 185 -6.89 -23.95 -5.09
N ILE A 186 -7.77 -24.44 -5.96
CA ILE A 186 -7.59 -24.37 -7.41
C ILE A 186 -8.36 -23.13 -7.91
N PRO A 187 -7.67 -22.07 -8.37
CA PRO A 187 -8.28 -20.86 -8.90
C PRO A 187 -8.80 -21.00 -10.34
#